data_AF-A0A4W5JPZ5-F1
#
_entry.id   AF-A0A4W5JPZ5-F1
#
_cell.length_a   1.000
_cell.length_b   1.000
_cell.length_c   1.000
_cell.angle_alpha   90.00
_cell.angle_beta   90.00
_cell.angle_gamma   90.00
#
_symmetry.space_group_name_H-M   'P 1'
#
loop_
_entity.id
_entity.type
_entity.pdbx_description
1 polymer ?
#
loop_
_entity_poly.entity_id
_entity_poly.type
_entity_poly.pdbx_seq_one_letter_code
_entity_poly.pdbx_strand_id
1 'polypeptide(L)'
;MTDFEKCHNINRFVFETPYTLMGKKHGGVEEQCKRMTVLTTANTFPYVKKRVEVLGEKQVELKPVDVAIDEMQARTSELTKFCSSQEVDMIQLQLKLQGCVSVQVNAGPMAYARAFLDNSKTSKSNNKKAMELKEVFRRFVEACSMVLDINEHLIKEDQFEYQHC
;
A
#
# COMPACT_ATOMS: atom_id res chain seq x y z
N MET A 1 -4.67 2.22 17.30
CA MET A 1 -5.19 3.56 17.00
C MET A 1 -6.62 3.40 16.52
N THR A 2 -7.57 3.90 17.31
CA THR A 2 -9.01 3.82 17.04
C THR A 2 -9.40 4.79 15.92
N ASP A 3 -10.56 4.59 15.30
CA ASP A 3 -11.03 5.50 14.23
C ASP A 3 -11.35 6.90 14.77
N PHE A 4 -11.70 7.01 16.05
CA PHE A 4 -11.85 8.29 16.72
C PHE A 4 -10.54 9.08 16.76
N GLU A 5 -9.44 8.44 17.16
CA GLU A 5 -8.11 9.07 17.23
C GLU A 5 -7.59 9.52 15.85
N LYS A 6 -8.02 8.86 14.77
CA LYS A 6 -7.66 9.25 13.40
C LYS A 6 -8.42 10.48 12.91
N CYS A 7 -9.56 10.80 13.51
CA CYS A 7 -10.47 11.84 13.05
C CYS A 7 -10.61 13.03 14.03
N HIS A 8 -10.03 12.93 15.22
CA HIS A 8 -10.18 13.91 16.29
C HIS A 8 -8.85 14.56 16.66
N ASN A 9 -8.87 15.86 16.89
CA ASN A 9 -7.71 16.70 17.16
C ASN A 9 -6.62 16.63 16.07
N ILE A 10 -7.03 16.56 14.80
CA ILE A 10 -6.13 16.45 13.64
C ILE A 10 -5.96 17.80 12.93
N ASN A 11 -4.73 18.19 12.62
CA ASN A 11 -4.46 19.38 11.80
C ASN A 11 -3.54 19.11 10.60
N ARG A 12 -3.11 17.87 10.42
CA ARG A 12 -2.23 17.45 9.34
C ARG A 12 -2.97 16.55 8.36
N PHE A 13 -2.96 16.94 7.10
CA PHE A 13 -3.67 16.24 6.03
C PHE A 13 -2.69 15.88 4.93
N VAL A 14 -2.76 14.65 4.44
CA VAL A 14 -1.85 14.15 3.41
C VAL A 14 -2.62 13.85 2.12
N PHE A 15 -2.05 14.24 0.99
CA PHE A 15 -2.48 13.78 -0.32
C PHE A 15 -1.28 13.40 -1.18
N GLU A 16 -1.53 12.54 -2.16
CA GLU A 16 -0.50 11.96 -3.02
C GLU A 16 -0.71 12.40 -4.47
N THR A 17 0.37 12.74 -5.15
CA THR A 17 0.35 13.12 -6.56
C THR A 17 1.33 12.23 -7.35
N PRO A 18 0.85 11.39 -8.28
CA PRO A 18 1.73 10.58 -9.12
C PRO A 18 2.39 11.44 -10.21
N TYR A 19 3.66 11.14 -10.49
CA TYR A 19 4.41 11.78 -11.56
C TYR A 19 5.51 10.86 -12.10
N THR A 20 6.04 11.16 -13.27
CA THR A 20 7.24 10.52 -13.82
C THR A 20 8.35 11.57 -13.99
N LEU A 21 9.60 11.13 -14.08
CA LEU A 21 10.73 12.04 -14.35
C LEU A 21 10.60 12.81 -15.68
N MET A 22 9.79 12.28 -16.60
CA MET A 22 9.46 12.91 -17.89
C MET A 22 8.26 13.86 -17.82
N GLY A 23 7.70 14.12 -16.63
CA GLY A 23 6.61 15.06 -16.42
C GLY A 23 5.20 14.52 -16.72
N LYS A 24 5.06 13.25 -17.10
CA LYS A 24 3.74 12.60 -17.22
C LYS A 24 3.21 12.26 -15.82
N LYS A 25 1.89 12.14 -15.68
CA LYS A 25 1.27 11.69 -14.41
C LYS A 25 1.53 10.20 -14.14
N HIS A 26 1.42 9.38 -15.18
CA HIS A 26 1.56 7.93 -15.08
C HIS A 26 2.64 7.41 -16.05
N GLY A 27 3.37 6.40 -15.63
CA GLY A 27 4.39 5.69 -16.41
C GLY A 27 4.55 4.24 -15.97
N GLY A 28 5.59 3.58 -16.47
CA GLY A 28 5.96 2.25 -16.01
C GLY A 28 6.48 2.25 -14.57
N VAL A 29 6.51 1.08 -13.92
CA VAL A 29 6.95 0.97 -12.52
C VAL A 29 8.36 1.49 -12.27
N GLU A 30 9.26 1.41 -13.26
CA GLU A 30 10.64 1.92 -13.17
C GLU A 30 10.73 3.46 -13.24
N GLU A 31 9.65 4.13 -13.67
CA GLU A 31 9.59 5.59 -13.87
C GLU A 31 8.59 6.28 -12.93
N GLN A 32 7.68 5.52 -12.33
CA GLN A 32 6.58 6.05 -11.53
C GLN A 32 7.10 6.54 -10.17
N CYS A 33 7.07 7.85 -9.98
CA CYS A 33 7.33 8.51 -8.72
C CYS A 33 6.02 8.92 -8.04
N LYS A 34 6.11 9.26 -6.75
CA LYS A 34 4.98 9.76 -5.95
C LYS A 34 5.41 10.95 -5.12
N ARG A 35 4.63 12.03 -5.14
CA ARG A 35 4.82 13.17 -4.25
C ARG A 35 3.78 13.13 -3.15
N MET A 36 4.23 13.04 -1.91
CA MET A 36 3.38 13.11 -0.73
C MET A 36 3.42 14.54 -0.19
N THR A 37 2.27 15.20 -0.17
CA THR A 37 2.12 16.57 0.32
C THR A 37 1.37 16.56 1.63
N VAL A 38 2.00 17.08 2.68
CA VAL A 38 1.41 17.22 4.02
C VAL A 38 1.06 18.68 4.26
N LEU A 39 -0.24 18.97 4.32
CA LEU A 39 -0.78 20.26 4.68
C LEU A 39 -0.97 20.34 6.19
N THR A 40 -0.58 21.46 6.80
CA THR A 40 -0.81 21.77 8.21
C THR A 40 -1.75 22.95 8.32
N THR A 41 -2.87 22.75 9.01
CA THR A 41 -3.94 23.74 9.18
C THR A 41 -3.76 24.54 10.47
N ALA A 42 -4.33 25.75 10.50
CA ALA A 42 -4.25 26.67 11.63
C ALA A 42 -4.90 26.12 12.92
N ASN A 43 -5.94 25.30 12.78
CA ASN A 43 -6.70 24.70 13.87
C ASN A 43 -6.93 23.22 13.60
N THR A 44 -7.14 22.45 14.67
CA THR A 44 -7.46 21.02 14.57
C THR A 44 -8.93 20.79 14.26
N PHE A 45 -9.23 19.71 13.53
CA PHE A 45 -10.57 19.18 13.38
C PHE A 45 -10.88 18.20 14.52
N PRO A 46 -12.13 18.13 15.00
CA PRO A 46 -13.26 18.99 14.61
C PRO A 46 -13.09 20.44 15.09
N TYR A 47 -13.54 21.40 14.27
CA TYR A 47 -13.49 22.83 14.56
C TYR A 47 -14.85 23.49 14.35
N VAL A 48 -15.05 24.68 14.92
CA VAL A 48 -16.29 25.47 14.78
C VAL A 48 -16.58 25.85 13.33
N LYS A 49 -15.56 25.96 12.47
CA LYS A 49 -15.72 26.19 11.02
C LYS A 49 -15.43 24.90 10.24
N LYS A 50 -16.20 24.68 9.18
CA LYS A 50 -15.97 23.58 8.21
C LYS A 50 -14.75 23.77 7.31
N ARG A 51 -14.17 24.99 7.29
CA ARG A 51 -12.96 25.33 6.52
C ARG A 51 -11.97 25.99 7.46
N VAL A 52 -10.73 25.52 7.41
CA VAL A 52 -9.61 26.01 8.20
C VAL A 52 -8.48 26.32 7.23
N GLU A 53 -7.80 27.44 7.43
CA GLU A 53 -6.67 27.86 6.61
C GLU A 53 -5.49 26.89 6.74
N VAL A 54 -4.77 26.69 5.64
CA VAL A 54 -3.51 25.95 5.61
C VAL A 54 -2.37 26.92 5.88
N LEU A 55 -1.62 26.71 6.96
CA LEU A 55 -0.47 27.54 7.34
C LEU A 55 0.86 26.98 6.88
N GLY A 56 0.91 25.69 6.54
CA GLY A 56 2.16 25.04 6.16
C GLY A 56 1.95 23.91 5.18
N GLU A 57 2.93 23.71 4.34
CA GLU A 57 3.01 22.62 3.40
C GLU A 57 4.42 21.99 3.47
N LYS A 58 4.47 20.67 3.53
CA LYS A 58 5.72 19.91 3.37
C LYS A 58 5.53 18.86 2.29
N GLN A 59 6.45 18.83 1.33
CA GLN A 59 6.47 17.84 0.26
C GLN A 59 7.59 16.82 0.51
N VAL A 60 7.30 15.55 0.24
CA VAL A 60 8.27 14.45 0.22
C VAL A 60 8.12 13.74 -1.12
N GLU A 61 9.22 13.61 -1.84
CA GLU A 61 9.26 12.90 -3.11
C GLU A 61 9.76 11.47 -2.91
N LEU A 62 8.99 10.50 -3.39
CA LEU A 62 9.32 9.09 -3.42
C LEU A 62 9.77 8.72 -4.82
N LYS A 63 10.97 8.13 -4.89
CA LYS A 63 11.51 7.56 -6.13
C LYS A 63 10.79 6.24 -6.45
N PRO A 64 10.93 5.69 -7.66
CA PRO A 64 10.17 4.50 -8.06
C PRO A 64 10.33 3.28 -7.14
N VAL A 65 11.55 3.04 -6.62
CA VAL A 65 11.76 1.96 -5.64
C VAL A 65 11.10 2.26 -4.29
N ASP A 66 11.05 3.52 -3.85
CA ASP A 66 10.36 3.93 -2.62
C ASP A 66 8.84 3.81 -2.76
N VAL A 67 8.30 4.11 -3.96
CA VAL A 67 6.89 3.87 -4.28
C VAL A 67 6.55 2.37 -4.19
N ALA A 68 7.41 1.52 -4.76
CA ALA A 68 7.23 0.07 -4.68
C ALA A 68 7.24 -0.44 -3.22
N ILE A 69 8.15 0.07 -2.39
CA ILE A 69 8.23 -0.29 -0.97
C ILE A 69 6.96 0.15 -0.23
N ASP A 70 6.55 1.40 -0.39
CA ASP A 70 5.38 1.98 0.29
C ASP A 70 4.10 1.24 -0.08
N GLU A 71 3.87 0.98 -1.38
CA GLU A 71 2.71 0.22 -1.83
C GLU A 71 2.72 -1.23 -1.32
N MET A 72 3.86 -1.91 -1.35
CA MET A 72 3.96 -3.29 -0.87
C MET A 72 3.78 -3.37 0.66
N GLN A 73 4.25 -2.38 1.41
CA GLN A 73 4.04 -2.28 2.85
C GLN A 73 2.56 -2.03 3.18
N ALA A 74 1.90 -1.14 2.44
CA ALA A 74 0.46 -0.88 2.59
C ALA A 74 -0.35 -2.16 2.33
N ARG A 75 -0.10 -2.84 1.20
CA ARG A 75 -0.75 -4.11 0.86
C ARG A 75 -0.52 -5.19 1.93
N THR A 76 0.72 -5.36 2.39
CA THR A 76 1.05 -6.31 3.46
C THR A 76 0.30 -5.97 4.74
N SER A 77 0.28 -4.70 5.15
CA SER A 77 -0.39 -4.25 6.37
C SER A 77 -1.90 -4.42 6.29
N GLU A 78 -2.50 -4.27 5.11
CA GLU A 78 -3.92 -4.58 4.91
C GLU A 78 -4.21 -6.07 5.07
N LEU A 79 -3.39 -6.96 4.48
CA LEU A 79 -3.56 -8.41 4.61
C LEU A 79 -3.41 -8.87 6.07
N THR A 80 -2.40 -8.38 6.79
CA THR A 80 -2.14 -8.79 8.18
C THR A 80 -3.27 -8.39 9.15
N LYS A 81 -4.09 -7.37 8.83
CA LYS A 81 -5.27 -7.03 9.65
C LYS A 81 -6.28 -8.16 9.72
N PHE A 82 -6.44 -8.92 8.63
CA PHE A 82 -7.34 -10.07 8.61
C PHE A 82 -6.83 -11.21 9.50
N CYS A 83 -5.52 -11.39 9.60
CA CYS A 83 -4.91 -12.38 10.48
C CYS A 83 -5.12 -12.10 11.97
N SER A 84 -5.43 -10.85 12.35
CA SER A 84 -5.56 -10.42 13.75
C SER A 84 -7.01 -10.13 14.17
N SER A 85 -7.97 -10.26 13.25
CA SER A 85 -9.37 -9.90 13.51
C SER A 85 -10.14 -11.09 14.06
N GLN A 86 -10.87 -10.89 15.17
CA GLN A 86 -11.66 -11.94 15.83
C GLN A 86 -12.91 -12.33 15.01
N GLU A 87 -13.40 -11.42 14.17
CA GLU A 87 -14.41 -11.66 13.15
C GLU A 87 -13.84 -11.25 11.78
N VAL A 88 -13.65 -12.21 10.89
CA VAL A 88 -13.13 -11.96 9.54
C VAL A 88 -14.32 -11.73 8.60
N ASP A 89 -14.43 -10.52 8.06
CA ASP A 89 -15.37 -10.23 6.97
C ASP A 89 -14.88 -10.95 5.70
N MET A 90 -15.49 -12.10 5.40
CA MET A 90 -15.10 -12.96 4.28
C MET A 90 -15.18 -12.25 2.91
N ILE A 91 -16.14 -11.34 2.73
CA ILE A 91 -16.29 -10.62 1.45
C ILE A 91 -15.12 -9.64 1.29
N GLN A 92 -14.76 -8.93 2.36
CA GLN A 92 -13.58 -8.05 2.34
C GLN A 92 -12.28 -8.84 2.21
N LEU A 93 -12.17 -10.00 2.87
CA LEU A 93 -11.02 -10.89 2.76
C LEU A 93 -10.80 -11.32 1.30
N GLN A 94 -11.83 -11.88 0.67
CA GLN A 94 -11.77 -12.41 -0.70
C GLN A 94 -11.54 -11.29 -1.73
N LEU A 95 -12.22 -10.15 -1.59
CA LEU A 95 -12.02 -8.99 -2.47
C LEU A 95 -10.57 -8.48 -2.41
N LYS A 96 -10.00 -8.42 -1.21
CA LYS A 96 -8.61 -7.96 -1.00
C LYS A 96 -7.59 -8.98 -1.47
N LEU A 97 -7.84 -10.27 -1.21
CA LEU A 97 -6.98 -11.35 -1.68
C LEU A 97 -6.93 -11.36 -3.21
N GLN A 98 -8.08 -11.37 -3.89
CA GLN A 98 -8.16 -11.30 -5.35
C GLN A 98 -7.45 -10.05 -5.90
N GLY A 99 -7.65 -8.88 -5.26
CA GLY A 99 -6.97 -7.64 -5.63
C GLY A 99 -5.44 -7.66 -5.43
N CYS A 100 -4.91 -8.60 -4.64
CA CYS A 100 -3.48 -8.79 -4.42
C CYS A 100 -2.85 -9.81 -5.38
N VAL A 101 -3.54 -10.92 -5.68
CA VAL A 101 -3.01 -11.99 -6.55
C VAL A 101 -3.34 -11.77 -8.03
N SER A 102 -4.48 -11.12 -8.32
CA SER A 102 -5.03 -10.95 -9.68
C SER A 102 -5.20 -9.47 -10.02
N VAL A 103 -4.12 -8.69 -9.89
CA VAL A 103 -4.14 -7.24 -10.14
C VAL A 103 -4.28 -6.98 -11.64
N GLN A 104 -5.45 -6.50 -12.09
CA GLN A 104 -5.74 -6.24 -13.52
C GLN A 104 -5.50 -4.78 -13.94
N VAL A 105 -5.49 -3.83 -12.99
CA VAL A 105 -5.50 -2.38 -13.29
C VAL A 105 -4.29 -1.62 -12.75
N ASN A 106 -3.67 -2.06 -11.65
CA ASN A 106 -2.47 -1.46 -11.06
C ASN A 106 -1.26 -2.37 -11.23
N ALA A 107 -0.05 -1.82 -11.11
CA ALA A 107 1.15 -2.65 -11.06
C ALA A 107 1.03 -3.69 -9.92
N GLY A 108 1.09 -4.97 -10.29
CA GLY A 108 1.09 -6.06 -9.33
C GLY A 108 2.45 -6.24 -8.65
N PRO A 109 2.52 -6.98 -7.53
CA PRO A 109 3.78 -7.28 -6.84
C PRO A 109 4.86 -7.81 -7.79
N MET A 110 4.49 -8.65 -8.76
CA MET A 110 5.44 -9.20 -9.73
C MET A 110 6.10 -8.14 -10.63
N ALA A 111 5.42 -7.03 -10.94
CA ALA A 111 6.01 -5.94 -11.72
C ALA A 111 7.14 -5.26 -10.94
N TYR A 112 6.93 -5.02 -9.64
CA TYR A 112 7.96 -4.45 -8.76
C TYR A 112 9.14 -5.40 -8.56
N ALA A 113 8.88 -6.70 -8.37
CA ALA A 113 9.95 -7.69 -8.23
C ALA A 113 10.85 -7.71 -9.48
N ARG A 114 10.26 -7.74 -10.69
CA ARG A 114 11.00 -7.71 -11.95
C ARG A 114 11.79 -6.42 -12.15
N ALA A 115 11.20 -5.28 -11.79
CA ALA A 115 11.82 -3.97 -11.96
C ALA A 115 12.98 -3.72 -11.01
N PHE A 116 12.85 -4.13 -9.74
CA PHE A 116 13.72 -3.65 -8.67
C PHE A 116 14.53 -4.74 -7.95
N LEU A 117 14.20 -6.02 -8.12
CA LEU A 117 14.88 -7.12 -7.42
C LEU A 117 15.74 -8.01 -8.34
N ASP A 118 15.76 -7.73 -9.65
CA ASP A 118 16.63 -8.41 -10.60
C ASP A 118 18.10 -8.03 -10.36
N ASN A 119 18.91 -9.01 -9.94
CA ASN A 119 20.33 -8.85 -9.59
C ASN A 119 21.18 -8.38 -10.77
N SER A 120 20.70 -8.50 -12.01
CA SER A 120 21.41 -8.02 -13.21
C SER A 120 21.44 -6.48 -13.34
N LYS A 121 20.59 -5.77 -12.58
CA LYS A 121 20.39 -4.31 -12.69
C LYS A 121 20.84 -3.51 -11.45
N THR A 122 21.36 -4.14 -10.40
CA THR A 122 21.56 -3.47 -9.10
C THR A 122 22.89 -2.70 -8.98
N SER A 123 22.83 -1.37 -8.85
CA SER A 123 23.95 -0.54 -8.38
C SER A 123 24.11 -0.59 -6.85
N LYS A 124 25.29 -0.20 -6.31
CA LYS A 124 25.56 -0.24 -4.85
C LYS A 124 24.57 0.59 -4.00
N SER A 125 24.09 1.73 -4.49
CA SER A 125 23.07 2.57 -3.81
C SER A 125 21.68 1.92 -3.84
N ASN A 126 21.36 1.20 -4.93
CA ASN A 126 20.13 0.42 -5.05
C ASN A 126 20.08 -0.77 -4.09
N ASN A 127 21.22 -1.20 -3.53
CA ASN A 127 21.28 -2.41 -2.72
C ASN A 127 20.49 -2.30 -1.40
N LYS A 128 20.59 -1.17 -0.66
CA LYS A 128 19.85 -1.02 0.60
C LYS A 128 18.33 -1.01 0.38
N LYS A 129 17.86 -0.27 -0.62
CA LYS A 129 16.43 -0.16 -0.96
C LYS A 129 15.90 -1.46 -1.58
N ALA A 130 16.69 -2.14 -2.39
CA ALA A 130 16.33 -3.47 -2.88
C ALA A 130 16.24 -4.49 -1.75
N MET A 131 17.13 -4.44 -0.75
CA MET A 131 17.06 -5.31 0.43
C MET A 131 15.83 -5.00 1.30
N GLU A 132 15.49 -3.72 1.48
CA GLU A 132 14.25 -3.30 2.14
C GLU A 132 13.03 -3.85 1.39
N LEU A 133 12.98 -3.70 0.06
CA LEU A 133 11.90 -4.24 -0.76
C LEU A 133 11.82 -5.76 -0.68
N LYS A 134 12.96 -6.48 -0.71
CA LYS A 134 13.01 -7.95 -0.53
C LYS A 134 12.38 -8.38 0.79
N GLU A 135 12.70 -7.69 1.88
CA GLU A 135 12.12 -7.99 3.19
C GLU A 135 10.61 -7.72 3.24
N VAL A 136 10.14 -6.66 2.59
CA VAL A 136 8.70 -6.39 2.45
C VAL A 136 8.02 -7.50 1.64
N PHE A 137 8.62 -7.98 0.55
CA PHE A 137 8.09 -9.12 -0.21
C PHE A 137 8.01 -10.40 0.62
N ARG A 138 9.03 -10.69 1.46
CA ARG A 138 9.00 -11.85 2.36
C ARG A 138 7.78 -11.79 3.28
N ARG A 139 7.55 -10.64 3.93
CA ARG A 139 6.39 -10.43 4.81
C ARG A 139 5.06 -10.48 4.05
N PHE A 140 5.04 -9.96 2.83
CA PHE A 140 3.86 -10.04 1.96
C PHE A 140 3.47 -11.49 1.68
N VAL A 141 4.42 -12.34 1.31
CA VAL A 141 4.17 -13.77 1.05
C VAL A 141 3.69 -14.48 2.32
N GLU A 142 4.29 -14.19 3.47
CA GLU A 142 3.84 -14.74 4.76
C GLU A 142 2.41 -14.31 5.09
N ALA A 143 2.06 -13.05 4.88
CA ALA A 143 0.70 -12.54 5.06
C ALA A 143 -0.29 -13.21 4.09
N CYS A 144 0.07 -13.38 2.82
CA CYS A 144 -0.75 -14.10 1.85
C CYS A 144 -1.00 -15.55 2.27
N SER A 145 0.03 -16.26 2.75
CA SER A 145 -0.11 -17.64 3.22
C SER A 145 -1.11 -17.73 4.38
N MET A 146 -0.96 -16.88 5.40
CA MET A 146 -1.88 -16.86 6.53
C MET A 146 -3.31 -16.51 6.13
N VAL A 147 -3.49 -15.57 5.21
CA VAL A 147 -4.81 -15.19 4.69
C VAL A 147 -5.45 -16.31 3.88
N LEU A 148 -4.66 -17.04 3.08
CA LEU A 148 -5.12 -18.21 2.33
C LEU A 148 -5.56 -19.33 3.26
N ASP A 149 -4.80 -19.61 4.32
CA ASP A 149 -5.15 -20.61 5.33
C ASP A 149 -6.48 -20.23 6.00
N ILE A 150 -6.66 -18.95 6.38
CA ILE A 150 -7.93 -18.45 6.94
C ILE A 150 -9.08 -18.60 5.93
N ASN A 151 -8.84 -18.29 4.66
CA ASN A 151 -9.85 -18.41 3.62
C ASN A 151 -10.27 -19.89 3.44
N GLU A 152 -9.34 -20.83 3.45
CA GLU A 152 -9.60 -22.27 3.32
C GLU A 152 -10.52 -22.80 4.44
N HIS A 153 -10.35 -22.33 5.68
CA HIS A 153 -11.17 -22.74 6.82
C HIS A 153 -12.56 -22.10 6.84
N LEU A 154 -12.79 -21.06 6.03
CA LEU A 154 -14.03 -20.28 5.98
C LEU A 154 -14.88 -20.57 4.73
N ILE A 155 -14.30 -21.25 3.72
CA ILE A 155 -14.98 -21.65 2.50
C ILE A 155 -16.06 -22.72 2.79
N LYS A 156 -17.28 -22.46 2.31
CA LYS A 156 -18.36 -23.46 2.22
C LYS A 156 -18.28 -24.17 0.86
N GLU A 157 -18.90 -25.36 0.75
CA GLU A 157 -18.80 -26.27 -0.42
C GLU A 157 -19.07 -25.59 -1.79
N ASP A 158 -19.82 -24.48 -1.82
CA ASP A 158 -20.17 -23.72 -3.02
C ASP A 158 -19.08 -22.74 -3.52
N GLN A 159 -17.98 -22.53 -2.79
CA GLN A 159 -16.92 -21.57 -3.15
C GLN A 159 -15.58 -22.22 -3.55
N PHE A 160 -15.51 -23.55 -3.66
CA PHE A 160 -14.28 -24.29 -4.00
C PHE A 160 -13.68 -23.92 -5.36
N GLU A 161 -14.50 -23.58 -6.37
CA GLU A 161 -13.99 -23.18 -7.69
C GLU A 161 -13.24 -21.84 -7.67
N TYR A 162 -13.53 -20.95 -6.70
CA TYR A 162 -12.88 -19.64 -6.58
C TYR A 162 -11.48 -19.72 -5.93
N GLN A 163 -11.23 -20.73 -5.11
CA GLN A 163 -9.94 -20.93 -4.42
C GLN A 163 -8.84 -21.50 -5.34
N HIS A 164 -9.22 -22.14 -6.45
CA HIS A 164 -8.29 -22.78 -7.41
C HIS A 164 -8.03 -21.98 -8.69
N CYS A 165 -8.57 -20.76 -8.82
CA CYS A 165 -8.34 -19.87 -9.97
C CYS A 165 -7.24 -18.83 -9.71
#